data_AF-A0A950EM16-F1
#
_entry.id   AF-A0A950EM16-F1
#
_cell.length_a   1.000
_cell.length_b   1.000
_cell.length_c   1.000
_cell.angle_alpha   90.00
_cell.angle_beta   90.00
_cell.angle_gamma   90.00
#
_symmetry.space_group_name_H-M   'P 1'
#
loop_
_entity.id
_entity.type
_entity.pdbx_description
1 polymer ?
#
loop_
_entity_poly.entity_id
_entity_poly.type
_entity_poly.pdbx_seq_one_letter_code
_entity_poly.pdbx_strand_id
1 'polypeptide(L)'
;AFFVELVPYLPDYGGYVRYIVGIVVTVLLGRYAIVALNRYLEKQKLQEALPEVQRREELSYDVALERLSKSVCPGCERPVDLKNTEIDFCPHCGIGLFDHCGSCSTRKSAFSRFCHACGTPARKILPGGEAGAADSPAAPPAGS
;
A
#
# COMPACT_ATOMS: atom_id res chain seq x y z
N ALA A 1 -42.59 58.75 22.30
CA ALA A 1 -42.99 58.85 20.88
C ALA A 1 -41.84 58.30 20.05
N PHE A 2 -41.90 57.19 19.30
CA PHE A 2 -42.98 56.37 18.77
C PHE A 2 -42.47 54.92 18.65
N PHE A 3 -42.86 54.03 19.57
CA PHE A 3 -42.48 52.61 19.47
C PHE A 3 -43.65 51.66 19.75
N VAL A 4 -44.88 52.18 19.89
CA VAL A 4 -46.04 51.41 20.39
C VAL A 4 -47.32 51.59 19.56
N GLU A 5 -47.33 52.38 18.49
CA GLU A 5 -48.57 52.61 17.73
C GLU A 5 -48.33 52.58 16.24
N LEU A 6 -49.01 51.64 15.57
CA LEU A 6 -49.10 51.47 14.11
C LEU A 6 -48.10 50.54 13.39
N VAL A 7 -47.75 49.38 13.96
CA VAL A 7 -47.74 48.11 13.18
C VAL A 7 -48.41 46.96 13.97
N PRO A 8 -49.74 47.04 14.24
CA PRO A 8 -50.52 45.94 14.80
C PRO A 8 -50.92 44.89 13.76
N TYR A 9 -50.07 44.60 12.76
CA TYR A 9 -50.19 43.41 11.91
C TYR A 9 -48.81 43.10 11.39
N LEU A 10 -47.98 42.51 12.24
CA LEU A 10 -46.99 41.55 11.76
C LEU A 10 -46.49 40.63 12.91
N PRO A 11 -47.38 40.15 13.82
CA PRO A 11 -46.96 39.14 14.81
C PRO A 11 -46.44 37.86 14.11
N ASP A 12 -46.76 37.70 12.82
CA ASP A 12 -46.41 36.57 11.96
C ASP A 12 -45.32 36.88 10.92
N TYR A 13 -44.55 37.97 10.99
CA TYR A 13 -43.38 38.12 10.09
C TYR A 13 -42.04 38.18 10.83
N GLY A 14 -42.01 38.64 12.08
CA GLY A 14 -40.77 38.62 12.87
C GLY A 14 -40.22 37.20 13.06
N GLY A 15 -41.12 36.21 13.21
CA GLY A 15 -40.77 34.79 13.27
C GLY A 15 -40.27 34.26 11.93
N TYR A 16 -41.04 34.46 10.85
CA TYR A 16 -40.71 33.91 9.53
C TYR A 16 -39.45 34.52 8.95
N VAL A 17 -39.21 35.82 9.14
CA VAL A 17 -37.96 36.46 8.73
C VAL A 17 -36.78 35.82 9.48
N ARG A 18 -36.91 35.56 10.79
CA ARG A 18 -35.86 34.87 11.55
C ARG A 18 -35.65 33.43 11.11
N TYR A 19 -36.71 32.68 10.83
CA TYR A 19 -36.61 31.31 10.34
C TYR A 19 -36.01 31.27 8.93
N ILE A 20 -36.46 32.11 8.01
CA ILE A 20 -35.92 32.20 6.65
C ILE A 20 -34.44 32.59 6.69
N VAL A 21 -34.07 33.61 7.48
CA VAL A 21 -32.66 34.01 7.64
C VAL A 21 -31.85 32.88 8.26
N GLY A 22 -32.37 32.21 9.29
CA GLY A 22 -31.73 31.07 9.93
C GLY A 22 -31.48 29.91 8.96
N ILE A 23 -32.49 29.55 8.15
CA ILE A 23 -32.41 28.51 7.12
C ILE A 23 -31.38 28.89 6.06
N VAL A 24 -31.41 30.14 5.56
CA VAL A 24 -30.43 30.61 4.58
C VAL A 24 -29.00 30.53 5.14
N VAL A 25 -28.79 30.99 6.37
CA VAL A 25 -27.47 30.94 7.03
C VAL A 25 -27.00 29.49 7.22
N THR A 26 -27.87 28.60 7.69
CA THR A 26 -27.50 27.18 7.88
C THR A 26 -27.21 26.47 6.57
N VAL A 27 -28.00 26.71 5.52
CA VAL A 27 -27.76 26.14 4.19
C VAL A 27 -26.45 26.63 3.61
N LEU A 28 -26.15 27.92 3.74
CA LEU A 28 -24.88 28.49 3.28
C LEU A 28 -23.70 27.88 4.05
N LEU A 29 -23.74 27.87 5.39
CA LEU A 29 -22.69 27.25 6.20
C LEU A 29 -22.49 25.77 5.85
N GLY A 30 -23.58 25.01 5.76
CA GLY A 30 -23.53 23.59 5.42
C GLY A 30 -22.91 23.35 4.05
N ARG A 31 -23.29 24.15 3.05
CA ARG A 31 -22.72 24.04 1.70
C ARG A 31 -21.23 24.39 1.66
N TYR A 32 -20.80 25.41 2.39
CA TYR A 32 -19.37 25.74 2.52
C TYR A 32 -18.59 24.62 3.21
N ALA A 33 -19.13 24.03 4.27
CA ALA A 33 -18.49 22.92 4.99
C ALA A 33 -18.29 21.69 4.09
N ILE A 34 -19.32 21.29 3.34
CA ILE A 34 -19.25 20.14 2.43
C ILE A 34 -18.23 20.36 1.31
N VAL A 35 -18.20 21.55 0.70
CA VAL A 35 -17.23 21.87 -0.37
C VAL A 35 -15.80 21.88 0.15
N ALA A 36 -15.56 22.43 1.34
CA ALA A 36 -14.25 22.42 1.97
C ALA A 36 -13.79 20.98 2.28
N LEU A 37 -14.69 20.16 2.82
CA LEU A 37 -14.40 18.75 3.14
C LEU A 37 -14.11 17.93 1.88
N ASN A 38 -14.88 18.12 0.81
CA ASN A 38 -14.65 17.43 -0.46
C ASN A 38 -13.29 17.80 -1.08
N ARG A 39 -12.91 19.09 -1.09
CA ARG A 39 -11.58 19.52 -1.53
C ARG A 39 -10.45 18.97 -0.66
N TYR A 40 -10.71 18.80 0.63
CA TYR A 40 -9.75 18.21 1.57
C TYR A 40 -9.59 16.71 1.32
N LEU A 41 -10.68 15.98 1.11
CA LEU A 41 -10.68 14.55 0.75
C LEU A 41 -10.04 14.31 -0.62
N GLU A 42 -10.27 15.17 -1.61
CA GLU A 42 -9.60 15.08 -2.91
C GLU A 42 -8.07 15.22 -2.76
N LYS A 43 -7.61 16.17 -1.95
CA LYS A 43 -6.18 16.32 -1.64
C LYS A 43 -5.61 15.13 -0.89
N GLN A 44 -6.35 14.56 0.07
CA GLN A 44 -5.93 13.35 0.78
C GLN A 44 -5.87 12.14 -0.15
N LYS A 45 -6.86 11.93 -1.02
CA LYS A 45 -6.86 10.83 -2.00
C LYS A 45 -5.70 10.90 -2.98
N LEU A 46 -5.35 12.11 -3.43
CA LEU A 46 -4.16 12.32 -4.26
C LEU A 46 -2.86 12.04 -3.51
N GLN A 47 -2.84 12.24 -2.19
CA GLN A 47 -1.69 11.92 -1.33
C GLN A 47 -1.67 10.48 -0.83
N GLU A 48 -2.80 9.77 -0.80
CA GLU A 48 -2.93 8.35 -0.42
C GLU A 48 -2.64 7.42 -1.60
N ALA A 49 -2.92 7.84 -2.84
CA ALA A 49 -2.59 7.06 -4.05
C ALA A 49 -1.07 6.97 -4.33
N LEU A 50 -0.25 7.81 -3.69
CA LEU A 50 1.19 7.92 -3.96
C LEU A 50 2.16 7.21 -2.97
N PRO A 51 1.76 6.69 -1.79
CA PRO A 51 2.63 5.86 -0.97
C PRO A 51 2.09 4.45 -0.74
N GLU A 52 0.85 4.12 -1.06
CA GLU A 52 0.27 2.82 -0.66
C GLU A 52 0.73 1.66 -1.56
N VAL A 53 0.75 1.81 -2.89
CA VAL A 53 1.17 0.73 -3.80
C VAL A 53 2.68 0.45 -3.65
N GLN A 54 3.49 1.50 -3.51
CA GLN A 54 4.94 1.36 -3.27
C GLN A 54 5.26 0.83 -1.87
N ARG A 55 4.54 1.31 -0.83
CA ARG A 55 4.72 0.82 0.56
C ARG A 55 4.20 -0.60 0.73
N ARG A 56 3.17 -1.05 0.01
CA ARG A 56 2.66 -2.44 0.11
C ARG A 56 3.68 -3.46 -0.40
N GLU A 57 4.46 -3.12 -1.43
CA GLU A 57 5.53 -4.01 -1.93
C GLU A 57 6.76 -4.02 -1.01
N GLU A 58 7.21 -2.88 -0.50
CA GLU A 58 8.32 -2.84 0.46
C GLU A 58 7.95 -3.48 1.80
N LEU A 59 6.75 -3.20 2.32
CA LEU A 59 6.27 -3.79 3.58
C LEU A 59 6.09 -5.30 3.46
N SER A 60 5.73 -5.84 2.29
CA SER A 60 5.63 -7.30 2.09
C SER A 60 7.00 -7.99 2.00
N TYR A 61 8.03 -7.31 1.47
CA TYR A 61 9.42 -7.77 1.51
C TYR A 61 9.95 -7.82 2.96
N ASP A 62 9.79 -6.72 3.71
CA ASP A 62 10.29 -6.63 5.08
C ASP A 62 9.58 -7.63 6.00
N VAL A 63 8.27 -7.81 5.83
CA VAL A 63 7.49 -8.82 6.56
C VAL A 63 7.93 -10.24 6.21
N ALA A 64 8.23 -10.52 4.94
CA ALA A 64 8.77 -11.84 4.55
C ALA A 64 10.12 -12.09 5.23
N LEU A 65 11.02 -11.11 5.22
CA LEU A 65 12.35 -11.23 5.84
C LEU A 65 12.27 -11.37 7.37
N GLU A 66 11.34 -10.66 8.02
CA GLU A 66 11.09 -10.78 9.46
C GLU A 66 10.47 -12.13 9.84
N ARG A 67 9.57 -12.67 9.01
CA ARG A 67 9.01 -14.02 9.24
C ARG A 67 10.09 -15.09 9.09
N LEU A 68 10.95 -14.96 8.07
CA LEU A 68 12.12 -15.80 7.90
C LEU A 68 13.07 -15.68 9.09
N SER A 69 13.35 -14.48 9.63
CA SER A 69 14.23 -14.35 10.80
C SER A 69 13.66 -15.04 12.06
N LYS A 70 12.33 -15.16 12.14
CA LYS A 70 11.62 -15.90 13.19
C LYS A 70 11.43 -17.39 12.87
N SER A 71 12.05 -17.93 11.82
CA SER A 71 11.90 -19.33 11.37
C SER A 71 10.48 -19.72 10.96
N VAL A 72 9.71 -18.76 10.43
CA VAL A 72 8.32 -18.97 9.96
C VAL A 72 8.25 -18.79 8.44
N CYS A 73 7.60 -19.74 7.76
CA CYS A 73 7.34 -19.67 6.33
C CYS A 73 6.38 -18.51 5.98
N PRO A 74 6.73 -17.59 5.07
CA PRO A 74 5.86 -16.47 4.71
C PRO A 74 4.61 -16.89 3.92
N GLY A 75 4.62 -18.08 3.28
CA GLY A 75 3.49 -18.59 2.50
C GLY A 75 2.45 -19.33 3.33
N CYS A 76 2.87 -20.27 4.17
CA CYS A 76 1.95 -21.12 4.94
C CYS A 76 1.92 -20.82 6.45
N GLU A 77 2.68 -19.82 6.91
CA GLU A 77 2.75 -19.38 8.32
C GLU A 77 3.08 -20.50 9.33
N ARG A 78 3.75 -21.57 8.86
CA ARG A 78 4.22 -22.68 9.70
C ARG A 78 5.71 -22.53 10.03
N PRO A 79 6.14 -23.02 11.20
CA PRO A 79 7.56 -23.05 11.55
C PRO A 79 8.33 -23.94 10.57
N VAL A 80 9.51 -23.50 10.16
CA VAL A 80 10.43 -24.23 9.28
C VAL A 80 11.83 -24.14 9.84
N ASP A 81 12.58 -25.24 9.80
CA ASP A 81 13.98 -25.24 10.24
C ASP A 81 14.88 -24.61 9.17
N LEU A 82 15.26 -23.34 9.38
CA LEU A 82 16.15 -22.60 8.49
C LEU A 82 17.64 -22.84 8.76
N LYS A 83 17.99 -23.59 9.82
CA LYS A 83 19.39 -23.90 10.15
C LYS A 83 19.94 -25.01 9.29
N ASN A 84 19.06 -25.86 8.76
CA ASN A 84 19.47 -26.89 7.82
C ASN A 84 19.70 -26.27 6.43
N THR A 85 20.95 -26.25 6.01
CA THR A 85 21.40 -25.70 4.72
C THR A 85 20.90 -26.50 3.52
N GLU A 86 20.37 -27.71 3.73
CA GLU A 86 19.78 -28.54 2.67
C GLU A 86 18.31 -28.17 2.37
N ILE A 87 17.66 -27.39 3.24
CA ILE A 87 16.24 -27.01 3.09
C ILE A 87 16.13 -25.67 2.37
N ASP A 88 16.01 -25.71 1.05
CA ASP A 88 15.78 -24.52 0.22
C ASP A 88 14.30 -24.26 -0.08
N PHE A 89 13.45 -25.28 0.09
CA PHE A 89 12.00 -25.20 -0.11
C PHE A 89 11.23 -25.52 1.16
N CYS A 90 10.08 -24.89 1.35
CA CYS A 90 9.20 -25.21 2.47
C CYS A 90 8.56 -26.60 2.28
N PRO A 91 8.72 -27.57 3.21
CA PRO A 91 8.12 -28.90 3.09
C PRO A 91 6.59 -28.91 3.19
N HIS A 92 5.96 -27.79 3.58
CA HIS A 92 4.51 -27.69 3.76
C HIS A 92 3.76 -27.10 2.56
N CYS A 93 4.39 -26.17 1.83
CA CYS A 93 3.73 -25.45 0.73
C CYS A 93 4.58 -25.33 -0.53
N GLY A 94 5.84 -25.79 -0.51
CA GLY A 94 6.70 -25.84 -1.68
C GLY A 94 7.28 -24.49 -2.14
N ILE A 95 7.10 -23.40 -1.38
CA ILE A 95 7.72 -22.12 -1.74
C ILE A 95 9.25 -22.20 -1.57
N GLY A 96 9.99 -21.55 -2.47
CA GLY A 96 11.43 -21.35 -2.30
C GLY A 96 11.71 -20.37 -1.17
N LEU A 97 12.37 -20.83 -0.11
CA LEU A 97 12.82 -20.01 1.02
C LEU A 97 14.20 -19.42 0.72
N PHE A 98 15.07 -20.22 0.11
CA PHE A 98 16.44 -19.85 -0.23
C PHE A 98 16.76 -20.25 -1.67
N ASP A 99 17.60 -19.44 -2.30
CA ASP A 99 18.14 -19.66 -3.64
C ASP A 99 19.64 -19.35 -3.64
N HIS A 100 20.32 -19.71 -4.72
CA HIS A 100 21.73 -19.42 -4.90
C HIS A 100 21.89 -18.28 -5.90
N CYS A 101 22.78 -17.33 -5.60
CA CYS A 101 23.06 -16.25 -6.54
C CYS A 101 23.70 -16.79 -7.82
N GLY A 102 23.13 -16.48 -8.99
CA GLY A 102 23.72 -16.88 -10.28
C GLY A 102 25.11 -16.28 -10.58
N SER A 103 25.52 -15.22 -9.88
CA SER A 103 26.81 -14.57 -10.08
C SER A 103 27.91 -15.09 -9.15
N CYS A 104 27.61 -15.32 -7.87
CA CYS A 104 28.61 -15.69 -6.86
C CYS A 104 28.29 -17.00 -6.12
N SER A 105 27.22 -17.69 -6.53
CA SER A 105 26.70 -18.94 -5.93
C SER A 105 26.44 -18.89 -4.42
N THR A 106 26.44 -17.73 -3.78
CA THR A 106 26.10 -17.61 -2.36
C THR A 106 24.61 -17.90 -2.15
N ARG A 107 24.32 -18.76 -1.17
CA ARG A 107 22.95 -19.02 -0.70
C ARG A 107 22.37 -17.75 -0.07
N LYS A 108 21.25 -17.28 -0.59
CA LYS A 108 20.53 -16.07 -0.12
C LYS A 108 19.04 -16.40 0.03
N SER A 109 18.27 -15.52 0.67
CA SER A 109 16.82 -15.69 0.71
C SER A 109 16.21 -15.43 -0.66
N ALA A 110 15.28 -16.27 -1.08
CA ALA A 110 14.60 -16.13 -2.38
C ALA A 110 13.80 -14.81 -2.49
N PHE A 111 13.50 -14.21 -1.33
CA PHE A 111 12.80 -12.93 -1.23
C PHE A 111 13.74 -11.71 -1.33
N SER A 112 15.07 -11.88 -1.14
CA SER A 112 16.06 -10.78 -1.19
C SER A 112 16.05 -10.07 -2.55
N ARG A 113 16.01 -8.73 -2.57
CA ARG A 113 16.10 -7.94 -3.82
C ARG A 113 17.51 -7.96 -4.42
N PHE A 114 18.53 -8.14 -3.59
CA PHE A 114 19.93 -8.15 -3.97
C PHE A 114 20.66 -9.26 -3.21
N CYS A 115 21.71 -9.82 -3.81
CA CYS A 115 22.58 -10.74 -3.08
C CYS A 115 23.35 -9.99 -1.98
N HIS A 116 23.29 -10.50 -0.76
CA HIS A 116 24.00 -9.90 0.38
C HIS A 116 25.54 -10.02 0.29
N ALA A 117 26.06 -10.90 -0.57
CA ALA A 117 27.51 -11.08 -0.75
C ALA A 117 28.08 -10.20 -1.89
N CYS A 118 27.41 -10.13 -3.04
CA CYS A 118 27.95 -9.48 -4.24
C CYS A 118 27.12 -8.29 -4.75
N GLY A 119 25.96 -8.01 -4.18
CA GLY A 119 25.08 -6.91 -4.59
C GLY A 119 24.31 -7.12 -5.90
N THR A 120 24.54 -8.23 -6.61
CA THR A 120 23.83 -8.54 -7.86
C THR A 120 22.31 -8.60 -7.62
N PRO A 121 21.48 -7.94 -8.44
CA PRO A 121 20.03 -7.96 -8.27
C PRO A 121 19.50 -9.39 -8.39
N ALA A 122 18.58 -9.75 -7.49
CA ALA A 122 17.90 -11.02 -7.55
C ALA A 122 16.90 -11.05 -8.71
N ARG A 123 16.97 -12.08 -9.54
CA ARG A 123 15.89 -12.39 -10.47
C ARG A 123 14.70 -12.84 -9.63
N LYS A 124 13.58 -12.10 -9.67
CA LYS A 124 12.35 -12.48 -8.93
C LYS A 124 11.96 -13.90 -9.34
N ILE A 125 12.03 -14.84 -8.41
CA ILE A 125 11.36 -16.14 -8.55
C ILE A 125 9.94 -15.90 -8.04
N LEU A 126 9.00 -15.65 -8.95
CA LEU A 126 7.60 -15.43 -8.58
C LEU A 126 7.00 -16.71 -7.98
N PRO A 127 6.13 -16.60 -6.97
CA PRO A 127 5.48 -17.75 -6.34
C PRO A 127 4.36 -18.25 -7.26
N GLY A 128 4.71 -19.17 -8.16
CA GLY A 128 3.78 -19.80 -9.09
C GLY A 128 4.61 -20.71 -9.98
N GLY A 129 4.57 -22.00 -9.68
CA GLY A 129 5.41 -22.99 -10.34
C GLY A 129 5.25 -22.97 -11.85
N GLU A 130 6.25 -22.46 -12.54
CA GLU A 130 6.71 -22.96 -13.82
C GLU A 130 8.23 -22.93 -13.79
N ALA A 131 8.81 -24.11 -13.55
CA ALA A 131 10.17 -24.40 -13.96
C ALA A 131 10.20 -24.37 -15.51
N GLY A 132 10.25 -23.17 -16.08
CA GLY A 132 10.34 -22.93 -17.51
C GLY A 132 11.72 -22.40 -17.87
N ALA A 133 12.56 -23.32 -18.36
CA ALA A 133 13.69 -23.15 -19.26
C ALA A 133 14.44 -21.80 -19.29
N ALA A 134 15.74 -21.93 -19.01
CA ALA A 134 16.84 -21.13 -19.55
C ALA A 134 16.47 -20.22 -20.74
N ASP A 135 16.62 -18.91 -20.52
CA ASP A 135 16.92 -17.98 -21.59
C ASP A 135 18.28 -17.35 -21.25
N SER A 136 19.33 -18.03 -21.72
CA SER A 136 20.67 -17.46 -21.82
C SER A 136 20.66 -16.46 -22.97
N PRO A 137 21.03 -15.18 -22.79
CA PRO A 137 21.39 -14.37 -23.94
C PRO A 137 22.70 -14.93 -24.51
N ALA A 138 22.60 -15.56 -25.68
CA ALA A 138 23.74 -15.98 -26.47
C ALA A 138 24.65 -14.78 -26.73
N ALA A 139 25.92 -14.91 -26.30
CA ALA A 139 26.98 -13.99 -26.71
C ALA A 139 27.20 -14.10 -28.24
N PRO A 140 27.42 -12.98 -28.95
CA PRO A 140 27.72 -13.03 -30.38
C PRO A 140 29.11 -13.65 -30.60
N PRO A 141 29.32 -14.48 -31.64
CA PRO A 141 30.64 -14.97 -31.97
C PRO A 141 31.52 -13.82 -32.46
N ALA A 142 32.69 -13.66 -31.83
CA ALA A 142 33.80 -12.89 -32.36
C ALA A 142 34.28 -13.59 -33.65
N GLY A 143 34.09 -12.92 -34.78
CA GLY A 143 34.64 -13.29 -36.09
C GLY A 143 35.82 -12.39 -36.42
N SER A 144 36.91 -13.04 -36.80
CA SER A 144 38.22 -12.59 -37.31
C SER A 144 38.26 -11.32 -38.17
#